data_AF-A0A0M8YGV2-F1
#
_entry.id   AF-A0A0M8YGV2-F1
#
_cell.length_a   1.000
_cell.length_b   1.000
_cell.length_c   1.000
_cell.angle_alpha   90.00
_cell.angle_beta   90.00
_cell.angle_gamma   90.00
#
_symmetry.space_group_name_H-M   'P 1'
#
loop_
_entity.id
_entity.type
_entity.pdbx_description
1 polymer ?
#
loop_
_entity_poly.entity_id
_entity_poly.type
_entity_poly.pdbx_seq_one_letter_code
_entity_poly.pdbx_strand_id
1 'polypeptide(L)'
;MELLENLPAPRRSTTLFSDTTGQPATGPDINKAISAFVAFANDIAARHHLPGIAEDPTGITAGRLRRTIGPFIRNRPDGAFGLAVVYGHADGVIGAAYGGMKQSGSTRFLPRDTADHITATLNNLAASLAAGGGISGPAARHAVDAAATFAGAILTTKDWKKMLADPGIQAYDNPDTAVGCRFDPTTNPPCLNDTAQDARTEPDLANCQPHCPNRFHTDHHARDHQRLARQLDAWADLAPGPEAIRLRITATGHRTTADRHWATRIGPDGTPLPPPTDTASFPDSR
;
A
#
# COMPACT_ATOMS: atom_id res chain seq x y z
N MET A 1 10.18 -39.27 25.23
CA MET A 1 10.34 -39.36 23.76
C MET A 1 9.38 -40.42 23.24
N GLU A 2 8.09 -40.31 23.58
CA GLU A 2 7.11 -41.41 23.42
C GLU A 2 5.66 -40.88 23.33
N LEU A 3 5.48 -39.61 22.93
CA LEU A 3 4.15 -38.97 22.77
C LEU A 3 3.91 -38.43 21.35
N LEU A 4 4.80 -38.73 20.39
CA LEU A 4 4.70 -38.29 18.99
C LEU A 4 4.41 -39.44 18.00
N GLU A 5 4.35 -40.69 18.45
CA GLU A 5 4.18 -41.87 17.56
C GLU A 5 2.72 -42.24 17.23
N ASN A 6 1.73 -41.53 17.79
CA ASN A 6 0.30 -41.85 17.57
C ASN A 6 -0.48 -40.73 16.86
N LEU A 7 0.18 -39.83 16.14
CA LEU A 7 -0.52 -38.90 15.25
C LEU A 7 -0.94 -39.67 13.97
N PRO A 8 -2.25 -39.79 13.67
CA PRO A 8 -2.69 -40.45 12.44
C PRO A 8 -2.09 -39.74 11.24
N ALA A 9 -1.60 -40.51 10.26
CA ALA A 9 -1.04 -39.97 9.03
C ALA A 9 -2.04 -38.97 8.39
N PRO A 10 -1.58 -37.79 7.93
CA PRO A 10 -2.48 -36.80 7.34
C PRO A 10 -3.15 -37.42 6.10
N ARG A 11 -4.46 -37.66 6.20
CA ARG A 11 -5.26 -38.11 5.05
C ARG A 11 -5.28 -36.97 4.03
N ARG A 12 -4.99 -37.29 2.77
CA ARG A 12 -5.08 -36.34 1.65
C ARG A 12 -6.52 -35.82 1.57
N SER A 13 -6.74 -34.62 2.08
CA SER A 13 -7.97 -33.88 1.86
C SER A 13 -7.99 -33.33 0.44
N THR A 14 -9.09 -33.52 -0.28
CA THR A 14 -9.36 -32.85 -1.57
C THR A 14 -9.81 -31.40 -1.39
N THR A 15 -9.94 -30.93 -0.15
CA THR A 15 -10.30 -29.55 0.18
C THR A 15 -9.10 -28.81 0.75
N LEU A 16 -8.91 -27.56 0.31
CA LEU A 16 -7.83 -26.69 0.79
C LEU A 16 -7.93 -26.39 2.30
N PHE A 17 -9.14 -26.49 2.88
CA PHE A 17 -9.40 -26.29 4.29
C PHE A 17 -10.29 -27.42 4.83
N SER A 18 -9.83 -28.08 5.88
CA SER A 18 -10.55 -29.15 6.55
C SER A 18 -10.62 -28.91 8.06
N ASP A 19 -11.63 -29.47 8.70
CA ASP A 19 -11.73 -29.51 10.15
C ASP A 19 -10.69 -30.48 10.75
N THR A 20 -10.69 -30.60 12.08
CA THR A 20 -9.77 -31.50 12.81
C THR A 20 -10.01 -32.99 12.53
N THR A 21 -11.10 -33.33 11.82
CA THR A 21 -11.46 -34.70 11.44
C THR A 21 -11.20 -35.00 9.95
N GLY A 22 -10.72 -34.00 9.20
CA GLY A 22 -10.43 -34.11 7.77
C GLY A 22 -11.64 -33.91 6.86
N GLN A 23 -12.78 -33.44 7.39
CA GLN A 23 -13.95 -33.05 6.61
C GLN A 23 -13.84 -31.60 6.12
N PRO A 24 -14.53 -31.19 5.05
CA PRO A 24 -14.53 -29.80 4.60
C PRO A 24 -14.95 -28.84 5.73
N ALA A 25 -14.16 -27.78 5.94
CA ALA A 25 -14.45 -26.81 7.00
C ALA A 25 -15.78 -26.08 6.76
N THR A 26 -16.58 -25.92 7.82
CA THR A 26 -17.85 -25.18 7.79
C THR A 26 -17.67 -23.70 8.18
N GLY A 27 -18.68 -22.86 7.93
CA GLY A 27 -18.67 -21.46 8.38
C GLY A 27 -18.43 -21.29 9.90
N PRO A 28 -19.09 -22.08 10.77
CA PRO A 28 -18.76 -22.14 12.20
C PRO A 28 -17.31 -22.52 12.50
N ASP A 29 -16.73 -23.48 11.79
CA ASP A 29 -15.32 -23.88 11.99
C ASP A 29 -14.36 -22.73 11.67
N ILE A 30 -14.64 -21.99 10.59
CA ILE A 30 -13.88 -20.80 10.22
C ILE A 30 -14.00 -19.71 11.30
N ASN A 31 -15.20 -19.46 11.83
CA ASN A 31 -15.40 -18.47 12.90
C ASN A 31 -14.67 -18.87 14.19
N LYS A 32 -14.65 -20.18 14.50
CA LYS A 32 -13.89 -20.71 15.64
C LYS A 32 -12.38 -20.54 15.42
N ALA A 33 -11.89 -20.80 14.22
CA ALA A 33 -10.49 -20.58 13.85
C ALA A 33 -10.11 -19.08 13.95
N ILE A 34 -10.95 -18.16 13.47
CA ILE A 34 -10.76 -16.71 13.62
C ILE A 34 -10.67 -16.33 15.11
N SER A 35 -11.59 -16.85 15.93
CA SER A 35 -11.60 -16.56 17.37
C SER A 35 -10.35 -17.09 18.06
N ALA A 36 -9.90 -18.30 17.71
CA ALA A 36 -8.65 -18.88 18.21
C ALA A 36 -7.43 -18.07 17.78
N PHE A 37 -7.41 -17.57 16.54
CA PHE A 37 -6.35 -16.70 16.05
C PHE A 37 -6.29 -15.35 16.79
N VAL A 38 -7.44 -14.71 17.03
CA VAL A 38 -7.51 -13.48 17.82
C VAL A 38 -7.01 -13.71 19.25
N ALA A 39 -7.41 -14.81 19.88
CA ALA A 39 -6.94 -15.17 21.22
C ALA A 39 -5.42 -15.39 21.24
N PHE A 40 -4.89 -16.12 20.26
CA PHE A 40 -3.44 -16.33 20.10
C PHE A 40 -2.69 -14.99 19.91
N ALA A 41 -3.16 -14.13 19.00
CA ALA A 41 -2.55 -12.83 18.75
C ALA A 41 -2.55 -11.94 20.02
N ASN A 42 -3.64 -11.95 20.78
CA ASN A 42 -3.74 -11.20 22.03
C ASN A 42 -2.85 -11.76 23.15
N ASP A 43 -2.68 -13.08 23.24
CA ASP A 43 -1.72 -13.71 24.16
C ASP A 43 -0.28 -13.30 23.83
N ILE A 44 0.08 -13.29 22.54
CA ILE A 44 1.38 -12.78 22.09
C ILE A 44 1.52 -11.28 22.43
N ALA A 45 0.52 -10.46 22.12
CA ALA A 45 0.55 -9.02 22.42
C ALA A 45 0.73 -8.76 23.92
N ALA A 46 0.01 -9.50 24.78
CA ALA A 46 0.11 -9.39 26.23
C ALA A 46 1.49 -9.75 26.76
N ARG A 47 2.09 -10.85 26.26
CA ARG A 47 3.47 -11.27 26.63
C ARG A 47 4.54 -10.24 26.26
N HIS A 48 4.25 -9.38 25.28
CA HIS A 48 5.17 -8.39 24.76
C HIS A 48 4.78 -6.94 25.07
N HIS A 49 3.80 -6.73 25.95
CA HIS A 49 3.31 -5.40 26.34
C HIS A 49 2.89 -4.52 25.14
N LEU A 50 2.37 -5.15 24.08
CA LEU A 50 1.84 -4.47 22.90
C LEU A 50 0.31 -4.29 23.02
N PRO A 51 -0.27 -3.28 22.36
CA PRO A 51 -1.72 -3.17 22.26
C PRO A 51 -2.30 -4.38 21.50
N GLY A 52 -3.25 -5.07 22.14
CA GLY A 52 -3.95 -6.20 21.54
C GLY A 52 -5.07 -5.80 20.57
N ILE A 53 -5.61 -6.78 19.87
CA ILE A 53 -6.85 -6.64 19.11
C ILE A 53 -7.98 -6.41 20.12
N ALA A 54 -8.64 -5.25 20.02
CA ALA A 54 -9.74 -4.88 20.90
C ALA A 54 -10.89 -5.90 20.84
N GLU A 55 -11.55 -6.10 21.98
CA GLU A 55 -12.72 -6.96 22.05
C GLU A 55 -13.86 -6.39 21.19
N ASP A 56 -14.41 -7.23 20.30
CA ASP A 56 -15.59 -6.89 19.53
C ASP A 56 -16.82 -7.47 20.25
N PRO A 57 -17.74 -6.65 20.81
CA PRO A 57 -18.91 -7.12 21.56
C PRO A 57 -19.82 -8.07 20.77
N THR A 58 -19.69 -8.06 19.45
CA THR A 58 -20.48 -8.85 18.51
C THR A 58 -19.66 -9.93 17.78
N GLY A 59 -18.36 -10.04 18.09
CA GLY A 59 -17.44 -11.04 17.57
C GLY A 59 -17.01 -10.85 16.10
N ILE A 60 -15.76 -11.20 15.79
CA ILE A 60 -15.23 -11.12 14.42
C ILE A 60 -15.60 -12.40 13.66
N THR A 61 -16.62 -12.34 12.81
CA THR A 61 -17.02 -13.46 11.94
C THR A 61 -16.35 -13.38 10.57
N ALA A 62 -16.29 -14.47 9.83
CA ALA A 62 -15.75 -14.50 8.46
C ALA A 62 -16.42 -13.46 7.55
N GLY A 63 -17.73 -13.27 7.67
CA GLY A 63 -18.47 -12.26 6.90
C GLY A 63 -18.09 -10.82 7.29
N ARG A 64 -17.84 -10.55 8.59
CA ARG A 64 -17.40 -9.23 9.05
C ARG A 64 -15.94 -8.97 8.70
N LEU A 65 -15.07 -9.96 8.87
CA LEU A 65 -13.68 -9.91 8.42
C LEU A 65 -13.60 -9.58 6.93
N ARG A 66 -14.42 -10.25 6.10
CA ARG A 66 -14.58 -9.90 4.69
C ARG A 66 -15.00 -8.44 4.52
N ARG A 67 -16.06 -7.96 5.18
CA ARG A 67 -16.47 -6.54 5.07
C ARG A 67 -15.36 -5.56 5.48
N THR A 68 -14.55 -5.88 6.48
CA THR A 68 -13.41 -5.06 6.90
C THR A 68 -12.33 -4.98 5.82
N ILE A 69 -12.07 -6.08 5.09
CA ILE A 69 -11.10 -6.12 3.99
C ILE A 69 -11.60 -5.33 2.75
N GLY A 70 -12.92 -5.24 2.57
CA GLY A 70 -13.54 -4.58 1.40
C GLY A 70 -13.01 -3.16 1.12
N PRO A 71 -13.04 -2.23 2.09
CA PRO A 71 -12.44 -0.91 1.95
C PRO A 71 -10.95 -0.92 1.58
N PHE A 72 -10.16 -1.85 2.13
CA PHE A 72 -8.72 -1.96 1.80
C PHE A 72 -8.50 -2.36 0.35
N ILE A 73 -9.30 -3.29 -0.18
CA ILE A 73 -9.24 -3.67 -1.59
C ILE A 73 -9.75 -2.50 -2.45
N ARG A 74 -10.90 -1.91 -2.09
CA ARG A 74 -11.53 -0.82 -2.85
C ARG A 74 -10.63 0.39 -3.03
N ASN A 75 -9.84 0.74 -2.01
CA ASN A 75 -8.98 1.91 -2.01
C ASN A 75 -7.64 1.67 -2.72
N ARG A 76 -7.47 0.54 -3.42
CA ARG A 76 -6.34 0.29 -4.30
C ARG A 76 -6.66 0.72 -5.74
N PRO A 77 -5.63 0.94 -6.58
CA PRO A 77 -5.68 0.66 -8.01
C PRO A 77 -6.64 -0.47 -8.41
N ASP A 78 -7.58 -0.21 -9.33
CA ASP A 78 -8.61 -1.18 -9.76
C ASP A 78 -9.43 -1.82 -8.63
N GLY A 79 -9.37 -1.25 -7.43
CA GLY A 79 -9.88 -1.83 -6.21
C GLY A 79 -11.38 -2.07 -6.25
N ALA A 80 -12.14 -1.19 -6.91
CA ALA A 80 -13.57 -1.36 -7.11
C ALA A 80 -13.89 -2.57 -8.00
N PHE A 81 -13.14 -2.77 -9.09
CA PHE A 81 -13.28 -3.90 -10.00
C PHE A 81 -12.77 -5.20 -9.35
N GLY A 82 -11.57 -5.18 -8.78
CA GLY A 82 -10.99 -6.32 -8.06
C GLY A 82 -11.87 -6.77 -6.90
N LEU A 83 -12.42 -5.83 -6.13
CA LEU A 83 -13.41 -6.14 -5.09
C LEU A 83 -14.66 -6.77 -5.71
N ALA A 84 -15.20 -6.23 -6.80
CA ALA A 84 -16.37 -6.78 -7.46
C ALA A 84 -16.15 -8.21 -7.99
N VAL A 85 -14.97 -8.51 -8.54
CA VAL A 85 -14.60 -9.86 -9.00
C VAL A 85 -14.45 -10.81 -7.81
N VAL A 86 -13.60 -10.47 -6.83
CA VAL A 86 -13.36 -11.32 -5.64
C VAL A 86 -14.65 -11.52 -4.84
N TYR A 87 -15.57 -10.55 -4.87
CA TYR A 87 -16.80 -10.62 -4.10
C TYR A 87 -17.98 -11.22 -4.87
N GLY A 88 -17.83 -11.49 -6.17
CA GLY A 88 -18.91 -12.01 -7.00
C GLY A 88 -20.03 -10.97 -7.23
N HIS A 89 -19.68 -9.69 -7.24
CA HIS A 89 -20.57 -8.55 -7.50
C HIS A 89 -20.25 -7.85 -8.84
N ALA A 90 -19.56 -8.57 -9.72
CA ALA A 90 -19.09 -8.07 -11.00
C ALA A 90 -20.23 -7.48 -11.84
N ASP A 91 -21.41 -8.09 -11.89
CA ASP A 91 -22.52 -7.65 -12.75
C ASP A 91 -23.03 -6.22 -12.45
N GLY A 92 -23.12 -5.84 -11.17
CA GLY A 92 -23.61 -4.52 -10.76
C GLY A 92 -22.59 -3.40 -10.99
N VAL A 93 -21.30 -3.70 -10.81
CA VAL A 93 -20.19 -2.76 -11.04
C VAL A 93 -19.90 -2.64 -12.54
N ILE A 94 -19.95 -3.76 -13.28
CA ILE A 94 -19.73 -3.80 -14.72
C ILE A 94 -20.80 -3.00 -15.47
N GLY A 95 -22.08 -3.08 -15.07
CA GLY A 95 -23.16 -2.33 -15.72
C GLY A 95 -23.13 -0.82 -15.53
N ALA A 96 -22.73 -0.33 -14.35
CA ALA A 96 -22.82 1.09 -14.01
C ALA A 96 -21.61 1.94 -14.44
N ALA A 97 -20.42 1.34 -14.55
CA ALA A 97 -19.19 2.09 -14.84
C ALA A 97 -18.22 1.42 -15.85
N TYR A 98 -18.35 0.12 -16.14
CA TYR A 98 -17.37 -0.66 -16.91
C TYR A 98 -17.96 -1.35 -18.17
N GLY A 99 -19.18 -0.98 -18.59
CA GLY A 99 -19.94 -1.67 -19.65
C GLY A 99 -19.26 -1.71 -21.02
N GLY A 100 -18.29 -0.82 -21.28
CA GLY A 100 -17.49 -0.81 -22.50
C GLY A 100 -16.48 -1.97 -22.62
N MET A 101 -16.22 -2.72 -21.54
CA MET A 101 -15.17 -3.75 -21.51
C MET A 101 -15.58 -5.14 -21.97
N LYS A 102 -16.85 -5.41 -22.29
CA LYS A 102 -17.24 -6.71 -22.88
C LYS A 102 -16.48 -7.02 -24.19
N GLN A 103 -15.78 -6.04 -24.77
CA GLN A 103 -15.06 -6.16 -26.03
C GLN A 103 -13.52 -6.16 -25.90
N SER A 104 -12.91 -5.77 -24.77
CA SER A 104 -11.45 -5.54 -24.71
C SER A 104 -10.65 -6.35 -23.66
N GLY A 105 -11.29 -7.08 -22.74
CA GLY A 105 -10.61 -8.05 -21.87
C GLY A 105 -9.44 -7.52 -21.00
N SER A 106 -9.42 -6.23 -20.66
CA SER A 106 -8.29 -5.57 -19.97
C SER A 106 -8.44 -5.48 -18.45
N THR A 107 -7.56 -6.11 -17.67
CA THR A 107 -7.42 -5.97 -16.20
C THR A 107 -6.63 -4.72 -15.81
N ARG A 108 -6.97 -3.58 -16.41
CA ARG A 108 -6.18 -2.34 -16.33
C ARG A 108 -6.95 -1.27 -15.58
N PHE A 109 -6.21 -0.38 -14.90
CA PHE A 109 -6.73 0.87 -14.37
C PHE A 109 -7.69 1.52 -15.37
N LEU A 110 -8.90 1.82 -14.89
CA LEU A 110 -9.74 2.70 -15.65
C LEU A 110 -9.06 4.07 -15.75
N PRO A 111 -8.99 4.68 -16.94
CA PRO A 111 -8.37 5.99 -17.10
C PRO A 111 -8.93 7.06 -16.15
N ARG A 112 -10.21 6.95 -15.77
CA ARG A 112 -10.83 7.84 -14.77
C ARG A 112 -10.27 7.60 -13.36
N ASP A 113 -10.08 6.35 -12.95
CA ASP A 113 -9.54 6.00 -11.63
C ASP A 113 -8.06 6.42 -11.54
N THR A 114 -7.29 6.25 -12.63
CA THR A 114 -5.92 6.77 -12.74
C THR A 114 -5.89 8.28 -12.58
N ALA A 115 -6.81 8.99 -13.24
CA ALA A 115 -6.90 10.44 -13.14
C ALA A 115 -7.28 10.91 -11.72
N ASP A 116 -8.23 10.24 -11.08
CA ASP A 116 -8.62 10.53 -9.69
C ASP A 116 -7.43 10.30 -8.73
N HIS A 117 -6.61 9.26 -8.96
CA HIS A 117 -5.40 8.98 -8.17
C HIS A 117 -4.30 10.03 -8.34
N ILE A 118 -3.98 10.42 -9.58
CA ILE A 118 -3.01 11.49 -9.87
C ILE A 118 -3.47 12.79 -9.23
N THR A 119 -4.76 13.12 -9.38
CA THR A 119 -5.36 14.32 -8.78
C THR A 119 -5.21 14.34 -7.26
N ALA A 120 -5.52 13.23 -6.58
CA ALA A 120 -5.35 13.11 -5.15
C ALA A 120 -3.87 13.27 -4.74
N THR A 121 -2.96 12.64 -5.48
CA THR A 121 -1.51 12.75 -5.26
C THR A 121 -1.05 14.20 -5.36
N LEU A 122 -1.40 14.90 -6.44
CA LEU A 122 -0.99 16.29 -6.69
C LEU A 122 -1.60 17.26 -5.67
N ASN A 123 -2.86 17.06 -5.27
CA ASN A 123 -3.48 17.83 -4.20
C ASN A 123 -2.77 17.66 -2.86
N ASN A 124 -2.42 16.42 -2.50
CA ASN A 124 -1.69 16.12 -1.27
C ASN A 124 -0.29 16.74 -1.29
N LEU A 125 0.40 16.69 -2.43
CA LEU A 125 1.71 17.34 -2.61
C LEU A 125 1.59 18.87 -2.48
N ALA A 126 0.63 19.49 -3.16
CA ALA A 126 0.42 20.93 -3.10
C ALA A 126 0.08 21.39 -1.67
N ALA A 127 -0.81 20.68 -0.98
CA ALA A 127 -1.17 20.98 0.41
C ALA A 127 0.02 20.82 1.36
N SER A 128 0.82 19.75 1.19
CA SER A 128 2.03 19.52 1.98
C SER A 128 3.06 20.64 1.80
N LEU A 129 3.35 21.01 0.54
CA LEU A 129 4.26 22.10 0.21
C LEU A 129 3.78 23.45 0.76
N ALA A 130 2.47 23.73 0.66
CA ALA A 130 1.88 24.95 1.23
C ALA A 130 1.98 25.01 2.76
N ALA A 131 1.98 23.85 3.43
CA ALA A 131 2.19 23.73 4.87
C ALA A 131 3.68 23.76 5.28
N GLY A 132 4.60 23.96 4.34
CA GLY A 132 6.05 23.97 4.59
C GLY A 132 6.71 22.58 4.60
N GLY A 133 6.02 21.55 4.11
CA GLY A 133 6.58 20.23 3.88
C GLY A 133 7.61 20.22 2.75
N GLY A 134 8.50 19.22 2.76
CA GLY A 134 9.52 19.04 1.73
C GLY A 134 9.33 17.79 0.88
N ILE A 135 10.01 17.79 -0.27
CA ILE A 135 10.09 16.62 -1.16
C ILE A 135 11.56 16.31 -1.43
N SER A 136 11.94 15.03 -1.43
CA SER A 136 13.31 14.58 -1.71
C SER A 136 13.37 13.48 -2.76
N GLY A 137 14.57 13.16 -3.24
CA GLY A 137 14.81 12.10 -4.21
C GLY A 137 14.98 12.62 -5.65
N PRO A 138 15.34 11.74 -6.60
CA PRO A 138 15.74 12.20 -7.92
C PRO A 138 14.58 12.80 -8.75
N ALA A 139 13.33 12.43 -8.47
CA ALA A 139 12.15 13.04 -9.09
C ALA A 139 11.52 14.18 -8.26
N ALA A 140 12.19 14.67 -7.20
CA ALA A 140 11.63 15.69 -6.31
C ALA A 140 11.26 16.98 -7.03
N ARG A 141 12.16 17.50 -7.88
CA ARG A 141 11.91 18.74 -8.64
C ARG A 141 10.66 18.60 -9.52
N HIS A 142 10.53 17.46 -10.21
CA HIS A 142 9.35 17.19 -11.02
C HIS A 142 8.07 17.14 -10.17
N ALA A 143 8.09 16.51 -9.01
CA ALA A 143 6.92 16.45 -8.13
C ALA A 143 6.51 17.85 -7.61
N VAL A 144 7.50 18.72 -7.31
CA VAL A 144 7.26 20.13 -6.96
C VAL A 144 6.60 20.87 -8.14
N ASP A 145 7.17 20.76 -9.33
CA ASP A 145 6.68 21.45 -10.53
C ASP A 145 5.27 20.95 -10.93
N ALA A 146 5.03 19.65 -10.81
CA ALA A 146 3.73 19.01 -11.06
C ALA A 146 2.66 19.51 -10.09
N ALA A 147 2.97 19.56 -8.79
CA ALA A 147 2.05 20.06 -7.76
C ALA A 147 1.73 21.54 -7.97
N ALA A 148 2.73 22.36 -8.33
CA ALA A 148 2.54 23.78 -8.65
C ALA A 148 1.66 23.98 -9.89
N THR A 149 1.88 23.17 -10.93
CA THR A 149 1.08 23.19 -12.18
C THR A 149 -0.37 22.79 -11.93
N PHE A 150 -0.61 21.88 -10.99
CA PHE A 150 -1.93 21.34 -10.70
C PHE A 150 -2.77 22.22 -9.77
N ALA A 151 -2.15 22.97 -8.85
CA ALA A 151 -2.80 23.69 -7.76
C ALA A 151 -3.94 24.64 -8.23
N GLY A 152 -5.16 24.11 -8.31
CA GLY A 152 -6.38 24.83 -8.66
C GLY A 152 -7.10 24.37 -9.94
N ALA A 153 -6.63 23.34 -10.64
CA ALA A 153 -7.32 22.83 -11.82
C ALA A 153 -8.59 22.04 -11.43
N ILE A 154 -9.78 22.63 -11.65
CA ILE A 154 -11.05 21.89 -11.60
C ILE A 154 -11.14 21.02 -12.87
N LEU A 155 -11.00 19.71 -12.72
CA LEU A 155 -11.05 18.79 -13.86
C LEU A 155 -12.50 18.44 -14.21
N THR A 156 -12.93 18.79 -15.41
CA THR A 156 -14.12 18.22 -16.05
C THR A 156 -13.82 16.83 -16.65
N THR A 157 -14.84 16.11 -17.11
CA THR A 157 -14.68 14.82 -17.80
C THR A 157 -13.91 14.87 -19.12
N LYS A 158 -13.64 16.04 -19.71
CA LYS A 158 -12.69 16.15 -20.84
C LYS A 158 -11.25 16.34 -20.38
N ASP A 159 -11.08 16.88 -19.17
CA ASP A 159 -9.78 17.29 -18.65
C ASP A 159 -8.95 16.09 -18.19
N TRP A 160 -9.56 14.97 -17.79
CA TRP A 160 -8.82 13.77 -17.39
C TRP A 160 -8.00 13.17 -18.54
N LYS A 161 -8.49 13.16 -19.79
CA LYS A 161 -7.73 12.62 -20.94
C LYS A 161 -6.48 13.46 -21.23
N LYS A 162 -6.64 14.79 -21.19
CA LYS A 162 -5.54 15.72 -21.40
C LYS A 162 -4.53 15.60 -20.25
N MET A 163 -5.01 15.43 -19.03
CA MET A 163 -4.19 15.24 -17.86
C MET A 163 -3.34 13.96 -17.95
N LEU A 164 -3.94 12.82 -18.29
CA LEU A 164 -3.21 11.55 -18.48
C LEU A 164 -2.18 11.60 -19.63
N ALA A 165 -2.39 12.48 -20.60
CA ALA A 165 -1.47 12.66 -21.71
C ALA A 165 -0.31 13.63 -21.40
N ASP A 166 -0.36 14.36 -20.28
CA ASP A 166 0.65 15.35 -19.90
C ASP A 166 1.71 14.71 -18.99
N PRO A 167 2.95 14.47 -19.49
CA PRO A 167 4.04 13.89 -18.70
C PRO A 167 4.50 14.79 -17.55
N GLY A 168 4.19 16.10 -17.60
CA GLY A 168 4.59 17.11 -16.63
C GLY A 168 3.90 16.97 -15.27
N ILE A 169 2.78 16.26 -15.22
CA ILE A 169 1.95 16.10 -14.02
C ILE A 169 1.74 14.64 -13.60
N GLN A 170 2.43 13.70 -14.24
CA GLN A 170 2.34 12.27 -13.92
C GLN A 170 3.11 11.95 -12.64
N ALA A 171 2.48 12.23 -11.50
CA ALA A 171 2.95 11.85 -10.18
C ALA A 171 1.97 10.88 -9.53
N TYR A 172 2.48 9.75 -9.05
CA TYR A 172 1.72 8.69 -8.41
C TYR A 172 2.24 8.46 -7.01
N ASP A 173 1.36 8.30 -6.03
CA ASP A 173 1.75 7.81 -4.72
C ASP A 173 1.70 6.28 -4.66
N ASN A 174 2.70 5.65 -4.05
CA ASN A 174 2.71 4.23 -3.69
C ASN A 174 2.84 4.08 -2.16
N PRO A 175 1.70 3.92 -1.46
CA PRO A 175 1.70 3.82 0.00
C PRO A 175 2.30 2.50 0.52
N ASP A 176 2.36 1.43 -0.29
CA ASP A 176 2.88 0.12 0.17
C ASP A 176 4.39 0.15 0.42
N THR A 177 5.11 0.94 -0.38
CA THR A 177 6.56 1.11 -0.29
C THR A 177 6.94 2.50 0.22
N ALA A 178 5.96 3.31 0.64
CA ALA A 178 6.11 4.68 1.12
C ALA A 178 6.94 5.56 0.17
N VAL A 179 6.58 5.55 -1.11
CA VAL A 179 7.34 6.25 -2.16
C VAL A 179 6.41 6.84 -3.21
N GLY A 180 6.74 8.03 -3.72
CA GLY A 180 6.09 8.60 -4.89
C GLY A 180 6.85 8.27 -6.18
N CYS A 181 6.14 8.18 -7.30
CA CYS A 181 6.69 7.87 -8.62
C CYS A 181 6.35 8.96 -9.63
N ARG A 182 7.37 9.41 -10.38
CA ARG A 182 7.18 10.07 -11.68
C ARG A 182 6.99 9.00 -12.76
N PHE A 183 5.96 9.11 -13.57
CA PHE A 183 5.79 8.24 -14.72
C PHE A 183 5.88 9.01 -16.04
N ASP A 184 6.73 8.52 -16.95
CA ASP A 184 6.75 9.00 -18.32
C ASP A 184 7.03 7.80 -19.23
N PRO A 185 6.06 7.34 -20.04
CA PRO A 185 6.24 6.16 -20.87
C PRO A 185 7.30 6.33 -21.97
N THR A 186 7.71 7.57 -22.26
CA THR A 186 8.70 7.89 -23.31
C THR A 186 10.12 8.01 -22.77
N THR A 187 10.28 8.50 -21.54
CA THR A 187 11.61 8.74 -20.93
C THR A 187 11.97 7.76 -19.82
N ASN A 188 10.99 7.04 -19.25
CA ASN A 188 11.14 6.28 -18.02
C ASN A 188 10.56 4.85 -18.10
N PRO A 189 11.12 3.95 -18.93
CA PRO A 189 10.66 2.58 -19.06
C PRO A 189 10.83 1.65 -17.83
N PRO A 190 11.67 1.90 -16.79
CA PRO A 190 11.81 0.94 -15.67
C PRO A 190 10.54 0.73 -14.83
N CYS A 191 9.55 1.60 -14.97
CA CYS A 191 8.23 1.45 -14.34
C CYS A 191 7.25 0.67 -15.22
N LEU A 192 7.67 0.20 -16.40
CA LEU A 192 6.88 -0.63 -17.30
C LEU A 192 7.22 -2.10 -17.09
N ASN A 193 6.22 -2.97 -17.21
CA ASN A 193 6.42 -4.41 -17.16
C ASN A 193 6.84 -4.91 -18.55
N ASP A 194 7.94 -5.66 -18.65
CA ASP A 194 8.55 -6.10 -19.93
C ASP A 194 7.63 -7.02 -20.78
N THR A 195 6.57 -7.57 -20.18
CA THR A 195 5.73 -8.60 -20.82
C THR A 195 4.49 -8.07 -21.53
N ALA A 196 4.21 -6.76 -21.50
CA ALA A 196 3.05 -6.17 -22.16
C ALA A 196 3.49 -5.29 -23.34
N GLN A 197 3.68 -5.89 -24.52
CA GLN A 197 3.89 -5.14 -25.76
C GLN A 197 2.75 -4.13 -26.05
N ASP A 198 1.56 -4.35 -25.48
CA ASP A 198 0.35 -3.56 -25.73
C ASP A 198 -0.23 -2.96 -24.43
N ALA A 199 0.38 -1.91 -23.84
CA ALA A 199 -0.29 -0.90 -22.98
C ALA A 199 0.68 0.15 -22.37
N ARG A 200 1.26 1.04 -23.18
CA ARG A 200 2.12 2.15 -22.72
C ARG A 200 1.32 3.37 -22.24
N THR A 201 0.57 3.28 -21.14
CA THR A 201 -0.26 4.42 -20.70
C THR A 201 -0.28 4.67 -19.19
N GLU A 202 0.25 3.76 -18.36
CA GLU A 202 0.31 3.87 -16.89
C GLU A 202 1.54 3.13 -16.31
N PRO A 203 2.02 3.53 -15.10
CA PRO A 203 3.10 2.83 -14.41
C PRO A 203 2.63 1.56 -13.70
N ASP A 204 3.48 0.54 -13.69
CA ASP A 204 3.38 -0.56 -12.71
C ASP A 204 3.96 -0.07 -11.37
N LEU A 205 3.09 0.24 -10.41
CA LEU A 205 3.50 0.74 -9.10
C LEU A 205 4.32 -0.31 -8.31
N ALA A 206 4.22 -1.60 -8.62
CA ALA A 206 5.07 -2.63 -8.01
C ALA A 206 6.55 -2.44 -8.39
N ASN A 207 6.82 -1.82 -9.54
CA ASN A 207 8.18 -1.47 -9.99
C ASN A 207 8.65 -0.12 -9.44
N CYS A 208 7.76 0.67 -8.82
CA CYS A 208 8.14 1.87 -8.09
C CYS A 208 8.71 1.52 -6.71
N GLN A 209 10.02 1.28 -6.71
CA GLN A 209 10.78 0.84 -5.55
C GLN A 209 11.68 1.95 -4.97
N PRO A 210 12.14 1.83 -3.71
CA PRO A 210 13.01 2.83 -3.05
C PRO A 210 14.36 3.13 -3.71
N HIS A 211 14.77 2.36 -4.73
CA HIS A 211 15.99 2.61 -5.51
C HIS A 211 15.72 3.12 -6.93
N CYS A 212 14.46 3.26 -7.33
CA CYS A 212 14.07 3.72 -8.66
C CYS A 212 14.55 5.17 -8.89
N PRO A 213 15.11 5.50 -10.07
CA PRO A 213 15.50 6.87 -10.42
C PRO A 213 14.30 7.81 -10.54
N ASN A 214 13.08 7.30 -10.69
CA ASN A 214 11.87 8.12 -10.86
C ASN A 214 11.14 8.38 -9.55
N ARG A 215 11.76 8.05 -8.42
CA ARG A 215 11.11 8.16 -7.12
C ARG A 215 11.24 9.56 -6.52
N PHE A 216 10.26 9.91 -5.70
CA PHE A 216 10.36 11.01 -4.75
C PHE A 216 9.81 10.56 -3.38
N HIS A 217 10.21 11.23 -2.31
CA HIS A 217 9.65 11.03 -0.97
C HIS A 217 9.15 12.36 -0.44
N THR A 218 8.03 12.32 0.25
CA THR A 218 7.47 13.44 1.02
C THR A 218 7.82 13.30 2.50
N ASP A 219 7.58 14.36 3.26
CA ASP A 219 7.62 14.31 4.73
C ASP A 219 6.74 13.17 5.30
N HIS A 220 5.60 12.87 4.67
CA HIS A 220 4.72 11.76 5.06
C HIS A 220 5.39 10.41 4.86
N HIS A 221 6.00 10.19 3.69
CA HIS A 221 6.76 8.98 3.39
C HIS A 221 7.91 8.76 4.39
N ALA A 222 8.65 9.82 4.72
CA ALA A 222 9.73 9.72 5.70
C ALA A 222 9.22 9.28 7.08
N ARG A 223 8.04 9.77 7.52
CA ARG A 223 7.40 9.32 8.77
C ARG A 223 6.93 7.87 8.69
N ASP A 224 6.40 7.44 7.55
CA ASP A 224 6.01 6.05 7.32
C ASP A 224 7.21 5.11 7.40
N HIS A 225 8.33 5.48 6.78
CA HIS A 225 9.60 4.75 6.91
C HIS A 225 10.07 4.67 8.37
N GLN A 226 10.00 5.77 9.14
CA GLN A 226 10.34 5.75 10.56
C GLN A 226 9.42 4.84 11.38
N ARG A 227 8.11 4.86 11.12
CA ARG A 227 7.13 4.00 11.78
C ARG A 227 7.40 2.52 11.49
N LEU A 228 7.63 2.18 10.22
CA LEU A 228 7.92 0.82 9.80
C LEU A 228 9.26 0.33 10.37
N ALA A 229 10.28 1.17 10.44
CA ALA A 229 11.53 0.84 11.12
C ALA A 229 11.31 0.44 12.58
N ARG A 230 10.54 1.25 13.34
CA ARG A 230 10.22 0.95 14.75
C ARG A 230 9.45 -0.36 14.90
N GLN A 231 8.49 -0.64 14.00
CA GLN A 231 7.73 -1.89 14.01
C GLN A 231 8.63 -3.10 13.75
N LEU A 232 9.53 -3.00 12.77
CA LEU A 232 10.47 -4.06 12.43
C LEU A 232 11.47 -4.33 13.57
N ASP A 233 11.94 -3.31 14.27
CA ASP A 233 12.77 -3.49 15.47
C ASP A 233 12.02 -4.23 16.57
N ALA A 234 10.79 -3.80 16.84
CA ALA A 234 9.94 -4.43 17.85
C ALA A 234 9.70 -5.90 17.51
N TRP A 235 9.48 -6.26 16.24
CA TRP A 235 9.37 -7.65 15.81
C TRP A 235 10.71 -8.40 15.89
N ALA A 236 11.82 -7.73 15.59
CA ALA A 236 13.14 -8.34 15.66
C ALA A 236 13.51 -8.78 17.07
N ASP A 237 13.06 -8.05 18.09
CA ASP A 237 13.30 -8.39 19.49
C ASP A 237 12.54 -9.66 19.93
N LEU A 238 11.52 -10.07 19.15
CA LEU A 238 10.70 -11.25 19.41
C LEU A 238 11.04 -12.42 18.48
N ALA A 239 11.81 -12.17 17.42
CA ALA A 239 12.10 -13.12 16.38
C ALA A 239 13.32 -14.01 16.71
N PRO A 240 13.37 -15.26 16.22
CA PRO A 240 14.57 -16.11 16.34
C PRO A 240 15.74 -15.51 15.55
N GLY A 241 16.97 -15.81 15.97
CA GLY A 241 18.21 -15.13 15.54
C GLY A 241 18.30 -14.76 14.04
N PRO A 242 18.14 -15.70 13.09
CA PRO A 242 18.24 -15.37 11.66
C PRO A 242 17.17 -14.38 11.18
N GLU A 243 15.96 -14.46 11.71
CA GLU A 243 14.86 -13.57 11.34
C GLU A 243 15.01 -12.20 12.02
N ALA A 244 15.43 -12.16 13.28
CA ALA A 244 15.76 -10.92 13.98
C ALA A 244 16.82 -10.10 13.24
N ILE A 245 17.85 -10.76 12.70
CA ILE A 245 18.89 -10.11 11.89
C ILE A 245 18.29 -9.49 10.62
N ARG A 246 17.45 -10.24 9.89
CA ARG A 246 16.80 -9.73 8.68
C ARG A 246 15.91 -8.52 8.96
N LEU A 247 15.08 -8.61 10.00
CA LEU A 247 14.19 -7.52 10.41
C LEU A 247 14.99 -6.25 10.78
N ARG A 248 16.10 -6.38 11.50
CA ARG A 248 16.99 -5.24 11.84
C ARG A 248 17.68 -4.63 10.61
N ILE A 249 18.10 -5.44 9.65
CA ILE A 249 18.66 -4.95 8.39
C ILE A 249 17.60 -4.16 7.62
N THR A 250 16.38 -4.69 7.50
CA THR A 250 15.26 -4.00 6.85
C THR A 250 14.92 -2.70 7.57
N ALA A 251 14.82 -2.71 8.90
CA ALA A 251 14.59 -1.51 9.72
C ALA A 251 15.64 -0.43 9.45
N THR A 252 16.92 -0.83 9.38
CA THR A 252 18.04 0.08 9.05
C THR A 252 17.89 0.70 7.66
N GLY A 253 17.42 -0.06 6.68
CA GLY A 253 17.08 0.45 5.34
C GLY A 253 16.01 1.53 5.39
N HIS A 254 14.92 1.30 6.13
CA HIS A 254 13.86 2.31 6.29
C HIS A 254 14.36 3.58 6.98
N ARG A 255 15.15 3.46 8.08
CA ARG A 255 15.76 4.65 8.74
C ARG A 255 16.63 5.44 7.78
N THR A 256 17.50 4.77 7.04
CA THR A 256 18.39 5.41 6.06
C THR A 256 17.62 6.19 5.01
N THR A 257 16.48 5.66 4.54
CA THR A 257 15.62 6.38 3.59
C THR A 257 14.99 7.62 4.21
N ALA A 258 14.47 7.53 5.43
CA ALA A 258 13.91 8.67 6.15
C ALA A 258 14.96 9.75 6.43
N ASP A 259 16.13 9.37 6.94
CA ASP A 259 17.22 10.30 7.25
C ASP A 259 17.70 11.02 6.00
N ARG A 260 17.83 10.30 4.88
CA ARG A 260 18.17 10.90 3.58
C ARG A 260 17.11 11.91 3.16
N HIS A 261 15.82 11.63 3.35
CA HIS A 261 14.78 12.59 3.03
C HIS A 261 14.95 13.88 3.83
N TRP A 262 15.04 13.78 5.17
CA TRP A 262 15.18 14.96 6.03
C TRP A 262 16.44 15.78 5.73
N ALA A 263 17.52 15.13 5.30
CA ALA A 263 18.77 15.79 4.94
C ALA A 263 18.78 16.45 3.54
N THR A 264 17.92 16.02 2.62
CA THR A 264 18.01 16.41 1.19
C THR A 264 16.72 16.99 0.60
N ARG A 265 15.67 17.10 1.41
CA ARG A 265 14.38 17.61 0.94
C ARG A 265 14.47 19.08 0.51
N ILE A 266 13.68 19.41 -0.49
CA ILE A 266 13.55 20.74 -1.07
C ILE A 266 12.12 21.26 -0.88
N GLY A 267 12.00 22.59 -0.80
CA GLY A 267 10.73 23.30 -0.71
C GLY A 267 10.08 23.58 -2.07
N PRO A 268 9.01 24.40 -2.11
CA PRO A 268 8.26 24.70 -3.33
C PRO A 268 9.05 25.50 -4.39
N ASP A 269 10.05 26.28 -3.99
CA ASP A 269 11.02 26.93 -4.91
C ASP A 269 12.20 26.00 -5.27
N GLY A 270 12.21 24.80 -4.67
CA GLY A 270 13.27 23.81 -4.72
C GLY A 270 14.57 24.23 -4.03
N THR A 271 14.49 25.17 -3.10
CA THR A 271 15.58 25.42 -2.16
C THR A 271 15.66 24.28 -1.14
N PRO A 272 16.87 23.87 -0.71
CA PRO A 272 17.02 22.91 0.37
C PRO A 272 16.36 23.41 1.65
N LEU A 273 15.53 22.58 2.28
CA LEU A 273 14.96 22.89 3.58
C LEU A 273 15.90 22.38 4.68
N PRO A 274 15.99 23.10 5.82
CA PRO A 274 16.72 22.59 6.97
C PRO A 274 16.09 21.28 7.49
N PRO A 275 16.89 20.42 8.12
CA PRO A 275 16.35 19.29 8.85
C PRO A 275 15.39 19.81 9.93
N PRO A 276 14.28 19.09 10.21
CA PRO A 276 13.35 19.50 11.26
C PRO A 276 14.09 19.60 12.60
N THR A 277 13.90 20.73 13.29
CA THR A 277 14.55 21.03 14.57
C THR A 277 14.01 20.20 15.74
N ASP A 278 12.81 19.63 15.60
CA ASP A 278 12.25 18.65 16.53
C ASP A 278 12.42 17.23 15.98
N THR A 279 13.46 16.55 16.43
CA THR A 279 13.52 15.07 16.41
C THR A 279 12.88 14.45 17.67
N ALA A 280 12.39 15.28 18.59
CA ALA A 280 11.72 14.85 19.81
C ALA A 280 10.21 14.65 19.56
N SER A 281 9.77 13.39 19.64
CA SER A 281 8.36 13.00 19.80
C SER A 281 7.40 13.47 18.70
N PHE A 282 7.45 12.81 17.54
CA PHE A 282 6.32 12.86 16.62
C PHE A 282 5.19 11.99 17.19
N PRO A 283 3.99 12.55 17.49
CA PRO A 283 2.90 11.76 18.02
C PRO A 283 2.46 10.72 16.99
N ASP A 284 2.31 9.47 17.42
CA ASP A 284 1.57 8.46 16.66
C ASP A 284 0.15 9.00 16.46
N SER A 285 -0.13 9.50 15.26
CA SER A 285 -1.50 9.82 14.85
C SER A 285 -2.25 8.50 14.74
N ARG A 286 -3.22 8.33 15.66
CA ARG A 286 -4.21 7.25 15.72
C ARG A 286 -5.01 7.12 14.43
#